data_AF-A0A914CPI3-F1
#
_entry.id   AF-A0A914CPI3-F1
#
_cell.length_a   1.000
_cell.length_b   1.000
_cell.length_c   1.000
_cell.angle_alpha   90.00
_cell.angle_beta   90.00
_cell.angle_gamma   90.00
#
_symmetry.space_group_name_H-M   'P 1'
#
loop_
_entity.id
_entity.type
_entity.pdbx_description
1 polymer ?
#
loop_
_entity_poly.entity_id
_entity_poly.type
_entity_poly.pdbx_seq_one_letter_code
_entity_poly.pdbx_strand_id
1 'polypeptide(L)'
;MCEKLFFKVVPMDQSFSKEHGYVGVFRFHFWQYGTWKEVIVDDLLPTIEGQHYGVSSSDPEEMWGSLLEKAYAKLHGSYEALDGGATRSALVDLTGGLSDLILLKDPPANLPALIKRGLEMGCFFGCAMFENCSIDYGSIDCSIDAR
;
A
#
# COMPACT_ATOMS: atom_id res chain seq x y z
N MET A 1 -10.66 -4.06 7.37
CA MET A 1 -10.79 -3.08 6.27
C MET A 1 -12.25 -3.07 5.82
N CYS A 2 -12.84 -1.93 5.49
CA CYS A 2 -14.18 -1.92 4.91
C CYS A 2 -14.10 -2.58 3.52
N GLU A 3 -14.87 -3.65 3.27
CA GLU A 3 -14.88 -4.37 1.98
C GLU A 3 -15.08 -3.43 0.79
N LYS A 4 -15.89 -2.37 0.97
CA LYS A 4 -16.13 -1.34 -0.04
C LYS A 4 -14.86 -0.62 -0.48
N LEU A 5 -13.90 -0.44 0.43
CA LEU A 5 -12.64 0.23 0.11
C LEU A 5 -11.68 -0.71 -0.60
N PHE A 6 -11.62 -1.97 -0.17
CA PHE A 6 -10.82 -2.99 -0.83
C PHE A 6 -11.24 -3.13 -2.30
N PHE A 7 -12.55 -3.23 -2.58
CA PHE A 7 -13.06 -3.35 -3.95
C PHE A 7 -12.89 -2.08 -4.79
N LYS A 8 -12.60 -0.96 -4.14
CA LYS A 8 -12.25 0.28 -4.84
C LYS A 8 -10.83 0.22 -5.39
N VAL A 9 -9.91 -0.44 -4.69
CA VAL A 9 -8.52 -0.62 -5.11
C VAL A 9 -8.37 -1.86 -6.01
N VAL A 10 -9.02 -2.96 -5.62
CA VAL A 10 -8.97 -4.27 -6.29
C VAL A 10 -10.39 -4.65 -6.76
N PRO A 11 -10.76 -4.33 -8.01
CA PRO A 11 -12.07 -4.70 -8.55
C PRO A 11 -12.31 -6.21 -8.49
N MET A 12 -13.50 -6.63 -8.01
CA MET A 12 -13.87 -8.05 -7.84
C MET A 12 -14.13 -8.80 -9.15
N ASP A 13 -14.31 -8.08 -10.24
CA ASP A 13 -14.68 -8.63 -11.55
C ASP A 13 -13.44 -9.12 -12.33
N GLN A 14 -12.49 -9.71 -11.61
CA GLN A 14 -11.21 -10.20 -12.12
C GLN A 14 -10.89 -11.55 -11.50
N SER A 15 -10.54 -12.53 -12.33
CA SER A 15 -10.17 -13.88 -11.87
C SER A 15 -9.22 -14.55 -12.85
N PHE A 16 -8.53 -15.59 -12.40
CA PHE A 16 -7.70 -16.45 -13.25
C PHE A 16 -8.52 -17.47 -14.08
N SER A 17 -9.86 -17.47 -13.96
CA SER A 17 -10.72 -18.44 -14.63
C SER A 17 -10.90 -18.09 -16.11
N LYS A 18 -10.48 -19.00 -17.00
CA LYS A 18 -10.70 -18.88 -18.45
C LYS A 18 -12.19 -18.80 -18.81
N GLU A 19 -13.04 -19.47 -18.04
CA GLU A 19 -14.51 -19.43 -18.22
C GLU A 19 -15.08 -18.03 -17.98
N HIS A 20 -14.40 -17.23 -17.14
CA HIS A 20 -14.75 -15.85 -16.83
C HIS A 20 -13.95 -14.84 -17.65
N GLY A 21 -13.36 -15.26 -18.78
CA GLY A 21 -12.70 -14.35 -19.72
C GLY A 21 -11.27 -13.95 -19.34
N TYR A 22 -10.54 -14.82 -18.63
CA TYR A 22 -9.13 -14.57 -18.31
C TYR A 22 -8.26 -14.33 -19.57
N VAL A 23 -7.55 -13.20 -19.59
CA VAL A 23 -6.64 -12.80 -20.68
C VAL A 23 -5.22 -12.46 -20.18
N GLY A 24 -4.88 -12.76 -18.93
CA GLY A 24 -3.56 -12.44 -18.36
C GLY A 24 -3.37 -10.97 -18.01
N VAL A 25 -4.46 -10.25 -17.75
CA VAL A 25 -4.44 -8.81 -17.44
C VAL A 25 -5.29 -8.52 -16.21
N PHE A 26 -4.76 -7.68 -15.33
CA PHE A 26 -5.39 -7.21 -14.10
C PHE A 26 -5.35 -5.70 -14.01
N ARG A 27 -6.34 -5.11 -13.34
CA ARG A 27 -6.50 -3.67 -13.10
C ARG A 27 -6.58 -3.40 -11.60
N PHE A 28 -5.98 -2.28 -11.23
CA PHE A 28 -5.98 -1.75 -9.88
C PHE A 28 -6.27 -0.25 -9.94
N HIS A 29 -6.86 0.29 -8.88
CA HIS A 29 -7.06 1.74 -8.77
C HIS A 29 -6.29 2.30 -7.59
N PHE A 30 -5.54 3.38 -7.86
CA PHE A 30 -4.80 4.12 -6.86
C PHE A 30 -5.27 5.57 -6.83
N TRP A 31 -5.35 6.13 -5.63
CA TRP A 31 -5.61 7.55 -5.45
C TRP A 31 -4.34 8.35 -5.67
N GLN A 32 -4.36 9.28 -6.61
CA GLN A 32 -3.23 10.13 -6.95
C GLN A 32 -3.72 11.55 -7.14
N TYR A 33 -3.20 12.46 -6.31
CA TYR A 33 -3.45 13.91 -6.38
C TYR A 33 -4.95 14.29 -6.50
N GLY A 34 -5.81 13.62 -5.74
CA GLY A 34 -7.25 13.92 -5.73
C GLY A 34 -8.09 13.15 -6.75
N THR A 35 -7.50 12.22 -7.49
CA THR A 35 -8.20 11.44 -8.53
C THR A 35 -7.85 9.95 -8.45
N TRP A 36 -8.82 9.08 -8.75
CA TRP A 36 -8.56 7.64 -8.89
C TRP A 36 -7.95 7.37 -10.26
N LYS A 37 -6.75 6.80 -10.28
CA LYS A 37 -6.04 6.36 -11.48
C LYS A 37 -6.11 4.85 -11.60
N GLU A 38 -6.50 4.37 -12.77
CA GLU A 38 -6.44 2.96 -13.11
C GLU A 38 -5.03 2.58 -13.60
N VAL A 39 -4.51 1.48 -13.07
CA VAL A 39 -3.25 0.87 -13.49
C VAL A 39 -3.52 -0.56 -13.90
N ILE A 40 -3.13 -0.87 -15.14
CA ILE A 40 -3.31 -2.19 -15.74
C ILE A 40 -1.94 -2.90 -15.77
N VAL A 41 -1.88 -4.14 -15.30
CA VAL A 41 -0.68 -4.98 -15.29
C VAL A 41 -1.00 -6.37 -15.85
N ASP A 42 0.01 -7.00 -16.43
CA ASP A 42 -0.03 -8.42 -16.78
C ASP A 42 0.28 -9.31 -15.56
N ASP A 43 0.07 -10.61 -15.70
CA ASP A 43 0.27 -11.64 -14.66
C ASP A 43 1.72 -12.15 -14.52
N LEU A 44 2.67 -11.64 -15.31
CA LEU A 44 4.07 -12.08 -15.23
C LEU A 44 4.76 -11.43 -14.03
N LEU A 45 5.01 -12.21 -12.99
CA LEU A 45 5.68 -11.72 -11.79
C LEU A 45 7.18 -12.05 -11.82
N PRO A 46 8.03 -11.13 -11.32
CA PRO A 46 9.46 -11.39 -11.21
C PRO A 46 9.71 -12.54 -10.23
N THR A 47 10.63 -13.44 -10.58
CA THR A 47 11.08 -14.54 -9.72
C THR A 47 12.60 -14.58 -9.66
N ILE A 48 13.14 -14.87 -8.47
CA ILE A 48 14.57 -15.09 -8.23
C ILE A 48 14.71 -16.54 -7.77
N GLU A 49 15.51 -17.33 -8.49
CA GLU A 49 15.70 -18.76 -8.20
C GLU A 49 14.38 -19.57 -8.10
N GLY A 50 13.38 -19.18 -8.90
CA GLY A 50 12.06 -19.81 -8.90
C GLY A 50 11.15 -19.41 -7.73
N GLN A 51 11.59 -18.48 -6.88
CA GLN A 51 10.78 -17.88 -5.82
C GLN A 51 10.26 -16.51 -6.25
N HIS A 52 9.00 -16.20 -5.90
CA HIS A 52 8.41 -14.89 -6.16
C HIS A 52 9.23 -13.77 -5.52
N TYR A 53 9.53 -12.72 -6.28
CA TYR A 53 10.22 -11.53 -5.78
C TYR A 53 9.19 -10.46 -5.38
N GLY A 54 9.23 -10.05 -4.11
CA GLY A 54 8.30 -9.07 -3.54
C GLY A 54 7.25 -9.71 -2.63
N VAL A 55 6.09 -9.09 -2.51
CA VAL A 55 4.97 -9.55 -1.66
C VAL A 55 4.44 -10.89 -2.19
N SER A 56 4.43 -11.91 -1.33
CA SER A 56 3.79 -13.19 -1.58
C SER A 56 2.89 -13.59 -0.41
N SER A 57 1.79 -14.29 -0.71
CA SER A 57 0.98 -14.94 0.32
C SER A 57 1.56 -16.32 0.65
N SER A 58 1.27 -16.79 1.86
CA SER A 58 1.48 -18.20 2.23
C SER A 58 0.58 -19.15 1.44
N ASP A 59 -0.54 -18.64 0.90
CA ASP A 59 -1.42 -19.35 0.00
C ASP A 59 -0.98 -19.11 -1.47
N PRO A 60 -0.53 -20.14 -2.19
CA PRO A 60 -0.12 -20.02 -3.59
C PRO A 60 -1.23 -19.58 -4.54
N GLU A 61 -2.50 -19.74 -4.15
CA GLU A 61 -3.65 -19.31 -4.96
C GLU A 61 -3.96 -17.81 -4.75
N GLU A 62 -3.39 -17.17 -3.73
CA GLU A 62 -3.62 -15.78 -3.37
C GLU A 62 -2.57 -14.84 -3.98
N MET A 63 -2.77 -14.51 -5.27
CA MET A 63 -1.83 -13.72 -6.06
C MET A 63 -2.13 -12.21 -6.08
N TRP A 64 -3.24 -11.76 -5.48
CA TRP A 64 -3.67 -10.36 -5.57
C TRP A 64 -2.69 -9.39 -4.91
N GLY A 65 -2.01 -9.80 -3.84
CA GLY A 65 -1.02 -8.98 -3.15
C GLY A 65 0.20 -8.70 -4.03
N SER A 66 0.71 -9.74 -4.70
CA SER A 66 1.82 -9.65 -5.64
C SER A 66 1.49 -8.78 -6.85
N LEU A 67 0.30 -8.94 -7.42
CA LEU A 67 -0.16 -8.14 -8.55
C LEU A 67 -0.42 -6.67 -8.16
N LEU A 68 -0.91 -6.43 -6.94
CA LEU A 68 -1.10 -5.08 -6.40
C LEU A 68 0.25 -4.37 -6.24
N GLU A 69 1.26 -5.05 -5.69
CA GLU A 69 2.61 -4.51 -5.58
C GLU A 69 3.18 -4.20 -6.97
N LYS A 70 3.02 -5.10 -7.95
CA LYS A 70 3.43 -4.86 -9.34
C LYS A 70 2.77 -3.62 -9.93
N ALA A 71 1.47 -3.46 -9.73
CA ALA A 71 0.73 -2.29 -10.22
C ALA A 71 1.20 -1.00 -9.52
N TYR A 72 1.53 -1.08 -8.24
CA TYR A 72 2.06 0.04 -7.49
C TYR A 72 3.49 0.41 -7.92
N ALA A 73 4.35 -0.58 -8.17
CA ALA A 73 5.66 -0.39 -8.78
C ALA A 73 5.55 0.27 -10.15
N LYS A 74 4.59 -0.16 -10.98
CA LYS A 74 4.31 0.46 -12.29
C LYS A 74 3.86 1.92 -12.17
N LEU A 75 3.08 2.25 -11.14
CA LEU A 75 2.65 3.62 -10.87
C LEU A 75 3.84 4.54 -10.51
N HIS A 76 4.79 4.02 -9.72
CA HIS A 76 5.97 4.76 -9.26
C HIS A 76 7.19 4.65 -10.21
N GLY A 77 7.12 3.77 -11.20
CA GLY A 77 8.09 3.63 -12.30
C GLY A 77 8.96 2.36 -12.23
N SER A 78 9.24 1.83 -11.05
CA SER A 78 9.99 0.58 -10.85
C SER A 78 9.71 -0.05 -9.49
N TYR A 79 10.11 -1.31 -9.30
CA TYR A 79 10.08 -1.95 -7.97
C TYR A 79 11.05 -1.28 -7.00
N GLU A 80 12.21 -0.84 -7.48
CA GLU A 80 13.20 -0.10 -6.66
C GLU A 80 12.64 1.22 -6.14
N ALA A 81 11.74 1.88 -6.89
CA ALA A 81 11.08 3.10 -6.44
C ALA A 81 10.14 2.90 -5.24
N LEU A 82 9.81 1.64 -4.90
CA LEU A 82 9.05 1.32 -3.70
C LEU A 82 9.94 1.22 -2.45
N ASP A 83 11.25 1.04 -2.63
CA ASP A 83 12.19 1.00 -1.52
C ASP A 83 12.33 2.37 -0.86
N GLY A 84 12.35 2.41 0.47
CA GLY A 84 12.30 3.66 1.24
C GLY A 84 10.95 4.39 1.23
N GLY A 85 9.91 3.82 0.60
CA GLY A 85 8.58 4.40 0.56
C GLY A 85 7.94 4.54 1.95
N ALA A 86 7.35 5.69 2.25
CA ALA A 86 6.66 5.89 3.53
C ALA A 86 5.28 5.21 3.54
N THR A 87 5.01 4.36 4.56
CA THR A 87 3.71 3.69 4.75
C THR A 87 2.54 4.66 4.72
N ARG A 88 2.73 5.90 5.20
CA ARG A 88 1.71 6.95 5.15
C ARG A 88 1.24 7.24 3.72
N SER A 89 2.18 7.32 2.78
CA SER A 89 1.89 7.65 1.39
C SER A 89 1.14 6.50 0.73
N ALA A 90 1.57 5.27 0.98
CA ALA A 90 0.86 4.07 0.53
C ALA A 90 -0.58 4.02 1.07
N LEU A 91 -0.81 4.37 2.34
CA LEU A 91 -2.17 4.42 2.89
C LEU A 91 -3.02 5.50 2.22
N VAL A 92 -2.48 6.67 1.92
CA VAL A 92 -3.21 7.71 1.16
C VAL A 92 -3.56 7.20 -0.23
N ASP A 93 -2.61 6.59 -0.93
CA ASP A 93 -2.80 6.09 -2.30
C ASP A 93 -3.81 4.94 -2.37
N LEU A 94 -3.88 4.09 -1.35
CA LEU A 94 -4.83 2.97 -1.29
C LEU A 94 -6.21 3.39 -0.79
N THR A 95 -6.32 4.44 0.01
CA THR A 95 -7.59 4.80 0.66
C THR A 95 -8.26 6.04 0.06
N GLY A 96 -7.48 6.93 -0.53
CA GLY A 96 -7.87 8.30 -0.85
C GLY A 96 -8.13 9.19 0.36
N GLY A 97 -7.75 8.73 1.55
CA GLY A 97 -7.90 9.47 2.81
C GLY A 97 -6.78 10.48 3.07
N LEU A 98 -6.86 11.13 4.21
CA LEU A 98 -5.80 11.99 4.74
C LEU A 98 -4.95 11.21 5.74
N SER A 99 -3.64 11.43 5.74
CA SER A 99 -2.71 10.84 6.70
C SER A 99 -2.18 11.90 7.65
N ASP A 100 -2.28 11.65 8.96
CA ASP A 100 -1.60 12.42 10.00
C ASP A 100 -0.47 11.58 10.63
N LEU A 101 0.58 12.26 11.08
CA LEU A 101 1.70 11.66 11.80
C LEU A 101 1.74 12.19 13.22
N ILE A 102 1.84 11.29 14.20
CA ILE A 102 2.02 11.64 15.60
C ILE A 102 3.36 11.10 16.08
N LEU A 103 4.24 12.02 16.52
CA LEU A 103 5.51 11.65 17.12
C LEU A 103 5.28 11.22 18.56
N LEU A 104 5.54 9.95 18.87
CA LEU A 104 5.35 9.42 20.23
C LEU A 104 6.37 9.97 21.25
N LYS A 105 7.40 10.69 20.80
CA LYS A 105 8.35 11.42 21.65
C LYS A 105 7.72 12.65 22.31
N ASP A 106 6.74 13.27 21.65
CA ASP A 106 5.99 14.42 22.15
C ASP A 106 4.51 14.31 21.76
N PRO A 107 3.75 13.36 22.36
CA PRO A 107 2.39 13.10 21.98
C PRO A 107 1.43 14.15 22.58
N PRO A 108 0.33 14.49 21.88
CA PRO A 108 -0.66 15.40 22.43
C PRO A 108 -1.39 14.74 23.62
N ALA A 109 -1.74 15.54 24.64
CA ALA A 109 -2.37 15.05 25.87
C ALA A 109 -3.68 14.27 25.64
N ASN A 110 -4.37 14.52 24.53
CA ASN A 110 -5.62 13.84 24.13
C ASN A 110 -5.40 12.65 23.18
N LEU A 111 -4.17 12.15 23.01
CA LEU A 111 -3.86 11.03 22.12
C LEU A 111 -4.77 9.79 22.32
N PRO A 112 -5.03 9.31 23.56
CA PRO A 112 -5.92 8.16 23.74
C PRO A 112 -7.34 8.40 23.22
N ALA A 113 -7.85 9.62 23.40
CA ALA A 113 -9.17 10.00 22.90
C ALA A 113 -9.19 10.10 21.36
N LEU A 114 -8.11 10.57 20.76
CA LEU A 114 -7.94 10.63 19.30
C LEU A 114 -7.91 9.23 18.70
N ILE A 115 -7.12 8.31 19.27
CA ILE A 115 -7.07 6.91 18.82
C ILE A 115 -8.44 6.25 18.96
N LYS A 116 -9.11 6.43 20.11
CA LYS A 116 -10.45 5.89 20.34
C LYS A 116 -11.43 6.38 19.27
N ARG A 117 -11.47 7.68 19.00
CA ARG A 117 -12.34 8.26 17.95
C ARG A 117 -11.99 7.74 16.56
N GLY A 118 -10.71 7.64 16.22
CA GLY A 118 -10.31 7.13 14.91
C GLY A 118 -10.67 5.64 14.73
N LEU A 119 -10.60 4.83 15.79
CA LEU A 119 -11.09 3.45 15.77
C LEU A 119 -12.60 3.39 15.52
N GLU A 120 -13.38 4.23 16.21
CA GLU A 120 -14.84 4.34 16.01
C GLU A 120 -15.21 4.80 14.58
N MET A 121 -14.36 5.62 13.96
CA MET A 121 -14.53 6.10 12.59
C MET A 121 -13.96 5.15 11.51
N GLY A 122 -13.30 4.06 11.90
CA GLY A 122 -12.69 3.11 10.98
C GLY A 122 -11.41 3.60 10.30
N CYS A 123 -10.65 4.47 10.94
CA CYS A 123 -9.34 4.94 10.47
C CYS A 123 -8.30 3.81 10.47
N PHE A 124 -7.32 3.91 9.57
CA PHE A 124 -6.12 3.07 9.61
C PHE A 124 -5.06 3.70 10.51
N PHE A 125 -4.40 2.88 11.31
CA PHE A 125 -3.30 3.28 12.16
C PHE A 125 -2.06 2.47 11.78
N GLY A 126 -0.96 3.17 11.55
CA GLY A 126 0.37 2.57 11.41
C GLY A 126 1.28 3.07 12.52
N CYS A 127 2.05 2.17 13.11
CA CYS A 127 3.12 2.51 14.05
C CYS A 127 4.42 1.88 13.55
N ALA A 128 5.51 2.63 13.67
CA ALA A 128 6.84 2.18 13.30
C ALA A 128 7.84 2.73 14.31
N MET A 129 8.91 1.97 14.55
CA MET A 129 10.07 2.40 15.31
C MET A 129 11.18 2.74 14.32
N PHE A 130 11.81 3.90 14.51
CA PHE A 130 12.91 4.35 13.66
C PHE A 130 14.15 4.57 14.52
N GLU A 131 15.28 3.95 14.14
CA GLU A 131 16.58 4.23 14.71
C GLU A 131 17.14 5.49 14.01
N ASN A 132 17.03 6.65 14.66
CA ASN A 132 17.43 7.99 14.19
C ASN A 132 16.51 8.65 13.14
N CYS A 133 15.54 9.44 13.60
CA CYS A 133 14.69 10.26 12.74
C CYS A 133 15.07 11.75 12.89
N SER A 134 15.70 12.33 11.87
CA SER A 134 15.76 13.78 11.65
C SER A 134 14.48 14.22 10.94
N ILE A 135 13.65 15.00 11.62
CA ILE A 135 12.37 15.45 11.09
C ILE A 135 12.59 16.80 10.41
N ASP A 136 12.58 16.81 9.08
CA ASP A 136 12.36 18.06 8.32
C ASP A 136 10.87 18.18 8.01
N TYR A 137 10.29 19.34 8.37
CA TYR A 137 8.89 19.69 8.16
C TYR A 137 8.55 19.66 6.65
N GLY A 138 8.19 18.49 6.14
CA GLY A 138 7.84 18.27 4.73
C GLY A 138 8.19 16.88 4.20
N SER A 139 9.14 16.20 4.83
CA SER A 139 9.60 14.88 4.42
C SER A 139 10.17 14.14 5.63
N ILE A 140 9.57 12.99 5.94
CA ILE A 140 10.31 11.98 6.70
C ILE A 140 11.36 11.43 5.73
N ASP A 141 12.57 11.98 5.76
CA ASP A 141 13.74 11.28 5.22
C ASP A 141 14.12 10.22 6.26
N CYS A 142 13.39 9.10 6.21
CA CYS A 142 13.92 7.87 6.76
C CYS A 142 14.95 7.41 5.75
N SER A 143 16.18 7.92 5.87
CA SER A 143 17.33 7.22 5.32
C SER A 143 17.34 5.86 6.01
N ILE A 144 16.69 4.87 5.39
CA ILE A 144 16.86 3.49 5.74
C ILE A 144 18.31 3.23 5.33
N ASP A 145 19.24 3.36 6.27
CA ASP A 145 20.53 2.68 6.16
C ASP A 145 20.21 1.18 6.15
N ALA A 146 19.81 0.68 4.98
CA ALA A 146 19.72 -0.72 4.69
C ALA A 146 21.12 -1.28 4.83
N ARG A 147 21.37 -2.00 5.92
CA ARG A 147 22.51 -2.90 6.02
C ARG A 147 22.22 -4.19 5.28
#